data_AF-A0A2N6BDR3-F1
#
_entry.id   AF-A0A2N6BDR3-F1
#
_cell.length_a   1.000
_cell.length_b   1.000
_cell.length_c   1.000
_cell.angle_alpha   90.00
_cell.angle_beta   90.00
_cell.angle_gamma   90.00
#
_symmetry.space_group_name_H-M   'P 1'
#
loop_
_entity.id
_entity.type
_entity.pdbx_description
1 polymer ?
#
loop_
_entity_poly.entity_id
_entity_poly.type
_entity_poly.pdbx_seq_one_letter_code
_entity_poly.pdbx_strand_id
1 'polypeptide(L)'
;MTRRRSGNTLNPWTRRILANTRCEGQMTTMSWDMRDPYFGVLKGVLKGGVKGEVCSRPPENLEQLLSKLPDGVLNQFTGCGSPIPESIAGCRVLDLGCGTGRDVFLCAALTGPKGFVMGLDSEPASLAVARSGVEEVMRSFGHPEPNVAFREGSIDALSDAGLYKEDFDVVISNRALSIVDDKLKVLKEVHRVLKRGGEFYSSELFSDRRLPENLIENETLKRSGLDKTLYLGDFMRMAERAGIRDPRIVDACPAEFDDPEVTKALGEVGFYAVTLRLFKIAELEEGEEDYGQAAIYEGTLEGFPECFKLDWRNVFYKGVKRRIDGNTAKILSAPRYSAHFTLIGDGATHLGPFKGPSA
;
A
#
# COMPACT_ATOMS: atom_id res chain seq x y z
N MET A 1 -43.60 -14.16 -21.23
CA MET A 1 -42.54 -14.51 -20.25
C MET A 1 -41.19 -14.19 -20.87
N THR A 2 -40.73 -12.94 -20.73
CA THR A 2 -39.40 -12.51 -21.15
C THR A 2 -38.49 -12.49 -19.93
N ARG A 3 -37.55 -13.45 -19.87
CA ARG A 3 -36.50 -13.49 -18.84
C ARG A 3 -35.62 -12.24 -18.98
N ARG A 4 -35.67 -11.35 -17.98
CA ARG A 4 -34.65 -10.32 -17.78
C ARG A 4 -33.31 -11.03 -17.56
N ARG A 5 -32.35 -10.85 -18.48
CA ARG A 5 -30.94 -11.09 -18.18
C ARG A 5 -30.53 -10.02 -17.17
N SER A 6 -30.25 -10.41 -15.94
CA SER A 6 -29.48 -9.59 -15.02
C SER A 6 -28.09 -9.39 -15.63
N GLY A 7 -27.87 -8.21 -16.20
CA GLY A 7 -26.54 -7.79 -16.60
C GLY A 7 -25.71 -7.64 -15.34
N ASN A 8 -24.97 -8.69 -14.98
CA ASN A 8 -23.97 -8.62 -13.93
C ASN A 8 -22.79 -7.82 -14.48
N THR A 9 -22.89 -6.50 -14.45
CA THR A 9 -21.78 -5.62 -14.82
C THR A 9 -20.76 -5.69 -13.69
N LEU A 10 -19.80 -6.61 -13.80
CA LEU A 10 -18.61 -6.64 -12.95
C LEU A 10 -18.06 -5.22 -12.84
N ASN A 11 -17.80 -4.77 -11.61
CA ASN A 11 -17.29 -3.43 -11.36
C ASN A 11 -15.94 -3.24 -12.09
N PRO A 12 -15.55 -2.00 -12.44
CA PRO A 12 -14.34 -1.74 -13.22
C PRO A 12 -13.06 -2.33 -12.60
N TRP A 13 -13.01 -2.46 -11.28
CA TRP A 13 -11.87 -3.01 -10.55
C TRP A 13 -11.82 -4.53 -10.59
N THR A 14 -12.95 -5.23 -10.46
CA THR A 14 -13.03 -6.66 -10.72
C THR A 14 -12.60 -6.97 -12.16
N ARG A 15 -12.96 -6.12 -13.13
CA ARG A 15 -12.46 -6.25 -14.52
C ARG A 15 -10.94 -6.05 -14.62
N ARG A 16 -10.37 -5.10 -13.88
CA ARG A 16 -8.91 -4.84 -13.86
C ARG A 16 -8.12 -5.99 -13.22
N ILE A 17 -8.59 -6.49 -12.08
CA ILE A 17 -8.04 -7.68 -11.42
C ILE A 17 -8.05 -8.87 -12.39
N LEU A 18 -9.17 -9.10 -13.08
CA LEU A 18 -9.32 -10.17 -14.08
C LEU A 18 -8.43 -9.98 -15.33
N ALA A 19 -8.10 -8.74 -15.69
CA ALA A 19 -7.22 -8.44 -16.82
C ALA A 19 -5.73 -8.68 -16.50
N ASN A 20 -5.30 -8.38 -15.26
CA ASN A 20 -3.90 -8.56 -14.82
C ASN A 20 -3.55 -10.01 -14.47
N THR A 21 -4.55 -10.87 -14.19
CA THR A 21 -4.34 -12.32 -13.95
C THR A 21 -3.96 -13.16 -15.19
N ARG A 22 -3.80 -12.56 -16.38
CA ARG A 22 -3.46 -13.26 -17.63
C ARG A 22 -1.96 -13.33 -17.97
N CYS A 23 -1.05 -12.99 -17.05
CA CYS A 23 0.38 -13.22 -17.28
C CYS A 23 0.69 -14.73 -17.18
N GLU A 24 0.55 -15.43 -18.30
CA GLU A 24 1.00 -16.80 -18.51
C GLU A 24 2.54 -16.82 -18.64
N GLY A 25 3.22 -16.85 -17.50
CA GLY A 25 4.67 -17.03 -17.44
C GLY A 25 5.08 -17.74 -16.15
N GLN A 26 5.79 -18.87 -16.26
CA GLN A 26 6.46 -19.50 -15.13
C GLN A 26 7.61 -18.58 -14.67
N MET A 27 7.35 -17.67 -13.73
CA MET A 27 8.42 -17.02 -12.97
C MET A 27 8.85 -17.92 -11.83
N THR A 28 9.95 -18.66 -12.03
CA THR A 28 10.56 -19.52 -11.01
C THR A 28 11.60 -18.81 -10.13
N THR A 29 11.68 -17.48 -10.16
CA THR A 29 12.51 -16.69 -9.23
C THR A 29 11.86 -15.32 -8.97
N MET A 30 12.02 -14.75 -7.78
CA MET A 30 11.70 -13.34 -7.52
C MET A 30 12.64 -12.44 -8.33
N SER A 31 12.40 -12.31 -9.63
CA SER A 31 13.07 -11.26 -10.41
C SER A 31 12.43 -9.94 -10.04
N TRP A 32 13.11 -9.13 -9.24
CA TRP A 32 12.75 -7.72 -8.96
C TRP A 32 12.96 -6.82 -10.20
N ASP A 33 12.81 -7.38 -11.40
CA ASP A 33 12.97 -6.69 -12.66
C ASP A 33 11.64 -6.02 -13.01
N MET A 34 11.54 -4.72 -12.74
CA MET A 34 10.33 -3.95 -13.01
C MET A 34 10.05 -3.76 -14.50
N ARG A 35 10.96 -4.16 -15.39
CA ARG A 35 10.74 -4.16 -16.84
C ARG A 35 9.89 -5.35 -17.30
N ASP A 36 9.57 -6.29 -16.40
CA ASP A 36 8.67 -7.40 -16.71
C ASP A 36 7.25 -6.91 -17.07
N PRO A 37 6.57 -7.53 -18.06
CA PRO A 37 5.21 -7.17 -18.45
C PRO A 37 4.18 -7.16 -17.31
N TYR A 38 4.44 -7.88 -16.22
CA TYR A 38 3.62 -7.87 -15.00
C TYR A 38 3.41 -6.46 -14.42
N PHE A 39 4.41 -5.58 -14.48
CA PHE A 39 4.35 -4.21 -13.96
C PHE A 39 3.50 -3.26 -14.84
N GLY A 40 2.84 -3.80 -15.87
CA GLY A 40 1.85 -3.12 -16.69
C GLY A 40 2.43 -2.28 -17.81
N VAL A 41 1.53 -1.77 -18.66
CA VAL A 41 1.80 -0.76 -19.69
C VAL A 41 0.88 0.42 -19.39
N LEU A 42 1.40 1.65 -19.45
CA LEU A 42 0.64 2.87 -19.14
C LEU A 42 -0.70 2.93 -19.87
N LYS A 43 -1.79 3.17 -19.12
CA LYS A 43 -3.10 3.50 -19.66
C LYS A 43 -3.68 4.70 -18.91
N GLY A 44 -3.60 5.88 -19.53
CA GLY A 44 -4.26 7.09 -19.02
C GLY A 44 -3.41 7.98 -18.10
N VAL A 45 -3.94 9.19 -17.83
CA VAL A 45 -3.24 10.35 -17.27
C VAL A 45 -3.91 10.75 -15.95
N LEU A 46 -3.18 10.78 -14.84
CA LEU A 46 -3.53 11.60 -13.67
C LEU A 46 -2.95 13.00 -13.87
N LYS A 47 -3.74 14.05 -13.61
CA LYS A 47 -3.25 15.44 -13.66
C LYS A 47 -2.57 15.81 -12.35
N GLY A 48 -1.31 16.23 -12.43
CA GLY A 48 -0.53 16.78 -11.31
C GLY A 48 0.58 15.85 -10.86
N GLY A 49 1.82 16.18 -11.25
CA GLY A 49 3.06 15.75 -10.57
C GLY A 49 3.66 14.41 -10.97
N VAL A 50 2.86 13.37 -11.19
CA VAL A 50 3.28 12.05 -11.72
C VAL A 50 2.13 11.47 -12.53
N LYS A 51 2.37 11.09 -13.79
CA LYS A 51 1.41 10.32 -14.59
C LYS A 51 1.56 8.83 -14.26
N GLY A 52 0.52 8.24 -13.70
CA GLY A 52 0.37 6.81 -13.50
C GLY A 52 -1.09 6.48 -13.20
N GLU A 53 -1.56 5.27 -13.50
CA GLU A 53 -2.85 4.82 -12.98
C GLU A 53 -2.77 4.70 -11.45
N VAL A 54 -3.86 4.94 -10.70
CA VAL A 54 -3.88 4.55 -9.27
C VAL A 54 -3.58 3.05 -9.20
N CYS A 55 -2.43 2.70 -8.65
CA CYS A 55 -1.91 1.34 -8.61
C CYS A 55 -2.84 0.41 -7.78
N SER A 56 -3.32 0.83 -6.61
CA SER A 56 -4.25 0.07 -5.75
C SER A 56 -5.73 0.48 -5.97
N ARG A 57 -6.67 -0.42 -5.66
CA ARG A 57 -8.10 -0.10 -5.72
C ARG A 57 -8.45 0.93 -4.63
N PRO A 58 -8.88 2.16 -4.99
CA PRO A 58 -9.34 3.12 -4.00
C PRO A 58 -10.64 2.65 -3.34
N PRO A 59 -10.99 3.20 -2.16
CA PRO A 59 -12.29 2.98 -1.54
C PRO A 59 -13.44 3.27 -2.51
N GLU A 60 -14.52 2.49 -2.47
CA GLU A 60 -15.66 2.67 -3.39
C GLU A 60 -16.31 4.06 -3.24
N ASN A 61 -16.26 4.64 -2.04
CA ASN A 61 -16.76 5.96 -1.72
C ASN A 61 -15.71 7.07 -1.78
N LEU A 62 -14.54 6.84 -2.41
CA LEU A 62 -13.43 7.79 -2.42
C LEU A 62 -13.85 9.17 -2.92
N GLU A 63 -14.56 9.27 -4.05
CA GLU A 63 -14.98 10.56 -4.61
C GLU A 63 -15.89 11.33 -3.65
N GLN A 64 -16.82 10.62 -2.98
CA GLN A 64 -17.71 11.21 -1.98
C GLN A 64 -16.96 11.68 -0.73
N LEU A 65 -15.91 10.96 -0.31
CA LEU A 65 -15.08 11.37 0.81
C LEU A 65 -14.22 12.58 0.45
N LEU A 66 -13.59 12.55 -0.73
CA LEU A 66 -12.77 13.66 -1.22
C LEU A 66 -13.57 14.94 -1.39
N SER A 67 -14.83 14.86 -1.87
CA SER A 67 -15.68 16.04 -2.04
C SER A 67 -16.06 16.74 -0.72
N LYS A 68 -15.77 16.11 0.43
CA LYS A 68 -16.01 16.66 1.77
C LYS A 68 -14.74 17.24 2.40
N LEU A 69 -13.58 17.08 1.76
CA LEU A 69 -12.33 17.65 2.27
C LEU A 69 -12.19 19.11 1.83
N PRO A 70 -11.67 19.99 2.68
CA PRO A 70 -11.38 21.37 2.31
C PRO A 70 -10.38 21.46 1.15
N ASP A 71 -10.53 22.46 0.27
CA ASP A 71 -9.60 22.70 -0.84
C ASP A 71 -8.14 22.84 -0.38
N GLY A 72 -7.92 23.44 0.79
CA GLY A 72 -6.59 23.57 1.39
C GLY A 72 -5.91 22.23 1.67
N VAL A 73 -6.71 21.19 1.98
CA VAL A 73 -6.23 19.81 2.17
C VAL A 73 -5.93 19.16 0.82
N LEU A 74 -6.82 19.32 -0.17
CA LEU A 74 -6.72 18.66 -1.47
C LEU A 74 -5.59 19.22 -2.35
N ASN A 75 -5.42 20.55 -2.38
CA ASN A 75 -4.57 21.23 -3.36
C ASN A 75 -3.06 21.03 -3.13
N GLN A 76 -2.66 20.52 -1.97
CA GLN A 76 -1.25 20.33 -1.59
C GLN A 76 -0.83 18.85 -1.57
N PHE A 77 -1.70 17.95 -2.05
CA PHE A 77 -1.41 16.53 -2.10
C PHE A 77 -0.42 16.18 -3.21
N THR A 78 0.65 15.45 -2.87
CA THR A 78 1.75 15.08 -3.79
C THR A 78 1.99 13.57 -3.89
N GLY A 79 1.03 12.75 -3.43
CA GLY A 79 1.15 11.28 -3.41
C GLY A 79 1.09 10.63 -4.80
N CYS A 80 1.59 9.41 -4.90
CA CYS A 80 1.68 8.64 -6.15
C CYS A 80 0.67 7.48 -6.25
N GLY A 81 -0.14 7.25 -5.22
CA GLY A 81 -1.16 6.19 -5.23
C GLY A 81 -2.18 6.31 -4.09
N SER A 82 -2.89 5.20 -3.81
CA SER A 82 -3.80 5.09 -2.66
C SER A 82 -3.22 4.13 -1.62
N PRO A 83 -2.56 4.63 -0.56
CA PRO A 83 -1.88 3.80 0.44
C PRO A 83 -2.85 3.31 1.51
N ILE A 84 -4.12 3.12 1.17
CA ILE A 84 -5.17 2.78 2.13
C ILE A 84 -5.50 1.29 1.94
N PRO A 85 -5.13 0.41 2.88
CA PRO A 85 -5.45 -1.00 2.78
C PRO A 85 -6.92 -1.26 3.09
N GLU A 86 -7.36 -2.46 2.71
CA GLU A 86 -8.68 -2.99 3.06
C GLU A 86 -8.74 -3.39 4.55
N SER A 87 -9.95 -3.57 5.08
CA SER A 87 -10.18 -4.07 6.44
C SER A 87 -9.49 -3.23 7.53
N ILE A 88 -9.80 -1.93 7.56
CA ILE A 88 -9.27 -0.99 8.57
C ILE A 88 -10.32 -0.48 9.56
N ALA A 89 -11.55 -1.01 9.52
CA ALA A 89 -12.57 -0.66 10.50
C ALA A 89 -12.08 -0.92 11.94
N GLY A 90 -12.20 0.08 12.81
CA GLY A 90 -11.74 0.04 14.20
C GLY A 90 -10.21 0.06 14.40
N CYS A 91 -9.42 0.10 13.34
CA CYS A 91 -7.96 0.08 13.44
C CYS A 91 -7.39 1.40 13.96
N ARG A 92 -6.22 1.32 14.60
CA ARG A 92 -5.33 2.45 14.85
C ARG A 92 -4.34 2.56 13.69
N VAL A 93 -4.41 3.68 12.97
CA VAL A 93 -3.61 3.93 11.77
C VAL A 93 -2.61 5.06 12.03
N LEU A 94 -1.37 4.91 11.55
CA LEU A 94 -0.37 5.97 11.50
C LEU A 94 -0.07 6.31 10.04
N ASP A 95 -0.20 7.58 9.66
CA ASP A 95 0.18 8.09 8.35
C ASP A 95 1.51 8.85 8.46
N LEU A 96 2.53 8.37 7.73
CA LEU A 96 3.88 8.93 7.73
C LEU A 96 4.04 9.92 6.57
N GLY A 97 4.38 11.17 6.89
CA GLY A 97 4.44 12.25 5.90
C GLY A 97 3.04 12.67 5.48
N CYS A 98 2.14 12.89 6.45
CA CYS A 98 0.72 13.08 6.18
C CYS A 98 0.37 14.39 5.45
N GLY A 99 1.31 15.34 5.38
CA GLY A 99 1.11 16.67 4.82
C GLY A 99 -0.11 17.36 5.42
N THR A 100 -1.00 17.84 4.55
CA THR A 100 -2.26 18.49 4.92
C THR A 100 -3.36 17.52 5.39
N GLY A 101 -3.07 16.22 5.47
CA GLY A 101 -3.92 15.23 6.14
C GLY A 101 -4.96 14.55 5.25
N ARG A 102 -4.83 14.60 3.91
CA ARG A 102 -5.76 13.93 2.99
C ARG A 102 -5.97 12.46 3.35
N ASP A 103 -4.89 11.69 3.40
CA ASP A 103 -4.95 10.24 3.63
C ASP A 103 -5.36 9.93 5.09
N VAL A 104 -4.94 10.76 6.06
CA VAL A 104 -5.45 10.73 7.44
C VAL A 104 -6.98 10.82 7.49
N PHE A 105 -7.58 11.80 6.81
CA PHE A 105 -9.02 11.99 6.81
C PHE A 105 -9.77 10.86 6.10
N LEU A 106 -9.23 10.36 4.99
CA LEU A 106 -9.82 9.20 4.31
C LEU A 106 -9.80 7.96 5.22
N CYS A 107 -8.67 7.68 5.87
CA CYS A 107 -8.58 6.61 6.85
C CYS A 107 -9.50 6.85 8.05
N ALA A 108 -9.71 8.10 8.48
CA ALA A 108 -10.60 8.42 9.59
C ALA A 108 -12.04 7.99 9.31
N ALA A 109 -12.53 8.24 8.09
CA ALA A 109 -13.85 7.78 7.66
C ALA A 109 -13.94 6.25 7.61
N LEU A 110 -12.93 5.58 7.08
CA LEU A 110 -12.92 4.12 6.84
C LEU A 110 -12.68 3.30 8.11
N THR A 111 -11.92 3.86 9.05
CA THR A 111 -11.73 3.24 10.38
C THR A 111 -12.97 3.41 11.25
N GLY A 112 -13.84 4.38 10.93
CA GLY A 112 -15.08 4.66 11.66
C GLY A 112 -14.84 5.20 13.07
N PRO A 113 -15.91 5.46 13.84
CA PRO A 113 -15.84 6.18 15.12
C PRO A 113 -15.11 5.41 16.23
N LYS A 114 -14.87 4.09 16.06
CA LYS A 114 -14.10 3.27 17.00
C LYS A 114 -12.62 3.19 16.66
N GLY A 115 -12.24 3.58 15.45
CA GLY A 115 -10.86 3.63 15.02
C GLY A 115 -10.17 4.93 15.42
N PHE A 116 -8.90 5.06 15.07
CA PHE A 116 -8.12 6.27 15.33
C PHE A 116 -7.02 6.41 14.29
N VAL A 117 -6.81 7.63 13.79
CA VAL A 117 -5.75 7.90 12.80
C VAL A 117 -4.83 9.01 13.29
N MET A 118 -3.54 8.76 13.28
CA MET A 118 -2.52 9.75 13.58
C MET A 118 -1.76 10.11 12.31
N GLY A 119 -1.74 11.39 11.95
CA GLY A 119 -0.82 11.92 10.94
C GLY A 119 0.46 12.42 11.60
N LEU A 120 1.61 12.05 11.03
CA LEU A 120 2.91 12.60 11.38
C LEU A 120 3.50 13.33 10.19
N ASP A 121 3.93 14.58 10.37
CA ASP A 121 4.66 15.33 9.35
C ASP A 121 5.71 16.25 9.98
N SER A 122 6.76 16.58 9.23
CA SER A 122 7.81 17.49 9.67
C SER A 122 7.50 18.96 9.40
N GLU A 123 6.51 19.28 8.56
CA GLU A 123 6.19 20.65 8.15
C GLU A 123 5.03 21.25 8.99
N PRO A 124 5.30 22.24 9.86
CA PRO A 124 4.27 22.82 10.72
C PRO A 124 3.14 23.51 9.94
N ALA A 125 3.44 24.07 8.77
CA ALA A 125 2.46 24.75 7.92
C ALA A 125 1.39 23.78 7.38
N SER A 126 1.83 22.63 6.86
CA SER A 126 0.94 21.55 6.40
C SER A 126 0.08 21.01 7.55
N LEU A 127 0.67 20.80 8.73
CA LEU A 127 -0.07 20.38 9.92
C LEU A 127 -1.08 21.43 10.41
N ALA A 128 -0.80 22.72 10.25
CA ALA A 128 -1.75 23.78 10.60
C ALA A 128 -3.01 23.70 9.71
N VAL A 129 -2.84 23.48 8.40
CA VAL A 129 -3.96 23.25 7.47
C VAL A 129 -4.73 22.00 7.89
N ALA A 130 -4.04 20.89 8.13
CA ALA A 130 -4.67 19.64 8.54
C ALA A 130 -5.51 19.79 9.81
N ARG A 131 -4.94 20.41 10.85
CA ARG A 131 -5.62 20.67 12.13
C ARG A 131 -6.84 21.57 11.97
N SER A 132 -6.78 22.57 11.09
CA SER A 132 -7.89 23.50 10.88
C SER A 132 -9.14 22.82 10.29
N GLY A 133 -8.96 21.75 9.50
CA GLY A 133 -10.07 21.00 8.90
C GLY A 133 -10.71 19.94 9.80
N VAL A 134 -10.15 19.64 10.97
CA VAL A 134 -10.54 18.47 11.78
C VAL A 134 -12.02 18.47 12.13
N GLU A 135 -12.52 19.52 12.78
CA GLU A 135 -13.90 19.52 13.28
C GLU A 135 -14.92 19.45 12.14
N GLU A 136 -14.68 20.20 11.06
CA GLU A 136 -15.56 20.25 9.89
C GLU A 136 -15.61 18.89 9.19
N VAL A 137 -14.44 18.31 8.88
CA VAL A 137 -14.36 17.04 8.16
C VAL A 137 -14.95 15.90 8.97
N MET A 138 -14.60 15.78 10.25
CA MET A 138 -15.12 14.70 11.11
C MET A 138 -16.64 14.78 11.26
N ARG A 139 -17.19 15.99 11.43
CA ARG A 139 -18.64 16.20 11.45
C ARG A 139 -19.29 15.83 10.12
N SER A 140 -18.66 16.15 8.98
CA SER A 140 -19.17 15.80 7.65
C SER A 140 -19.18 14.29 7.37
N PHE A 141 -18.32 13.52 8.05
CA PHE A 141 -18.31 12.07 8.03
C PHE A 141 -19.29 11.44 9.04
N GLY A 142 -19.96 12.27 9.86
CA GLY A 142 -20.91 11.80 10.87
C GLY A 142 -20.23 11.27 12.14
N HIS A 143 -18.99 11.65 12.40
CA HIS A 143 -18.30 11.27 13.63
C HIS A 143 -18.76 12.17 14.78
N PRO A 144 -19.17 11.60 15.93
CA PRO A 144 -19.61 12.39 17.08
C PRO A 144 -18.44 13.18 17.70
N GLU A 145 -17.24 12.60 17.67
CA GLU A 145 -15.98 13.19 18.15
C GLU A 145 -14.89 12.93 17.10
N PRO A 146 -13.89 13.83 16.95
CA PRO A 146 -12.75 13.59 16.09
C PRO A 146 -11.99 12.32 16.47
N ASN A 147 -11.76 11.44 15.51
CA ASN A 147 -10.92 10.25 15.66
C ASN A 147 -9.54 10.42 15.00
N VAL A 148 -9.10 11.67 14.81
CA VAL A 148 -7.82 12.02 14.18
C VAL A 148 -6.94 12.83 15.11
N ALA A 149 -5.62 12.69 14.96
CA ALA A 149 -4.64 13.57 15.58
C ALA A 149 -3.49 13.85 14.64
N PHE A 150 -2.87 15.02 14.77
CA PHE A 150 -1.75 15.46 13.94
C PHE A 150 -0.55 15.84 14.78
N ARG A 151 0.59 15.21 14.51
CA ARG A 151 1.83 15.39 15.27
C ARG A 151 2.95 15.87 14.38
N GLU A 152 3.75 16.78 14.93
CA GLU A 152 5.00 17.20 14.28
C GLU A 152 6.10 16.21 14.62
N GLY A 153 6.88 15.80 13.62
CA GLY A 153 8.06 14.97 13.82
C GLY A 153 8.59 14.36 12.53
N SER A 154 9.79 13.80 12.62
CA SER A 154 10.42 13.11 11.49
C SER A 154 10.03 11.63 11.44
N ILE A 155 9.79 11.11 10.24
CA ILE A 155 9.37 9.71 10.05
C ILE A 155 10.51 8.71 10.33
N ASP A 156 11.76 9.18 10.36
CA ASP A 156 12.94 8.39 10.71
C ASP A 156 13.28 8.47 12.22
N ALA A 157 12.48 9.20 13.02
CA ALA A 157 12.67 9.40 14.45
C ALA A 157 11.33 9.44 15.20
N LEU A 158 10.49 8.41 15.02
CA LEU A 158 9.14 8.35 15.60
C LEU A 158 9.15 8.44 17.14
N SER A 159 10.24 7.98 17.77
CA SER A 159 10.45 8.09 19.22
C SER A 159 10.48 9.55 19.70
N ASP A 160 11.09 10.47 18.95
CA ASP A 160 11.14 11.90 19.31
C ASP A 160 9.75 12.53 19.25
N ALA A 161 8.91 12.02 18.34
CA ALA A 161 7.49 12.32 18.29
C ALA A 161 6.68 11.55 19.35
N GLY A 162 7.30 10.91 20.35
CA GLY A 162 6.60 10.25 21.44
C GLY A 162 5.93 8.91 21.10
N LEU A 163 6.28 8.29 19.96
CA LEU A 163 5.71 7.02 19.50
C LEU A 163 6.60 5.85 19.92
N TYR A 164 6.53 5.45 21.18
CA TYR A 164 7.43 4.44 21.76
C TYR A 164 6.90 3.00 21.70
N LYS A 165 5.59 2.83 21.52
CA LYS A 165 4.89 1.55 21.71
C LYS A 165 4.47 0.89 20.40
N GLU A 166 4.21 -0.40 20.47
CA GLU A 166 3.51 -1.19 19.45
C GLU A 166 2.01 -0.85 19.44
N ASP A 167 1.65 0.35 18.99
CA ASP A 167 0.30 0.90 19.16
C ASP A 167 -0.55 0.93 17.88
N PHE A 168 0.02 0.62 16.72
CA PHE A 168 -0.65 0.75 15.42
C PHE A 168 -0.93 -0.60 14.76
N ASP A 169 -2.17 -0.77 14.29
CA ASP A 169 -2.59 -1.93 13.50
C ASP A 169 -2.12 -1.78 12.05
N VAL A 170 -2.11 -0.55 11.55
CA VAL A 170 -1.68 -0.19 10.20
C VAL A 170 -0.79 1.05 10.25
N VAL A 171 0.33 1.02 9.54
CA VAL A 171 1.11 2.21 9.18
C VAL A 171 0.94 2.40 7.68
N ILE A 172 0.73 3.63 7.22
CA ILE A 172 0.65 3.98 5.81
C ILE A 172 1.69 5.04 5.45
N SER A 173 2.04 5.11 4.17
CA SER A 173 2.92 6.14 3.61
C SER A 173 2.59 6.35 2.14
N ASN A 174 2.63 7.60 1.70
CA ASN A 174 2.46 7.98 0.30
C ASN A 174 3.62 8.85 -0.15
N ARG A 175 4.60 8.28 -0.86
CA ARG A 175 5.77 9.00 -1.37
C ARG A 175 6.67 9.62 -0.28
N ALA A 176 6.42 9.34 1.01
CA ALA A 176 7.21 9.93 2.09
C ALA A 176 8.59 9.27 2.22
N LEU A 177 8.73 7.99 1.84
CA LEU A 177 10.02 7.32 1.90
C LEU A 177 10.98 7.83 0.83
N SER A 178 10.47 8.29 -0.32
CA SER A 178 11.32 8.72 -1.43
C SER A 178 12.23 9.90 -1.07
N ILE A 179 11.85 10.74 -0.10
CA ILE A 179 12.59 11.97 0.27
C ILE A 179 13.51 11.80 1.49
N VAL A 180 13.43 10.68 2.21
CA VAL A 180 14.24 10.40 3.40
C VAL A 180 15.60 9.79 3.02
N ASP A 181 16.64 10.19 3.76
CA ASP A 181 18.01 9.69 3.59
C ASP A 181 18.18 8.24 4.08
N ASP A 182 17.83 7.96 5.34
CA ASP A 182 17.95 6.61 5.93
C ASP A 182 16.62 5.86 5.95
N LYS A 183 16.27 5.27 4.80
CA LYS A 183 15.05 4.45 4.65
C LYS A 183 15.06 3.20 5.53
N LEU A 184 16.24 2.63 5.84
CA LEU A 184 16.34 1.47 6.72
C LEU A 184 15.95 1.83 8.16
N LYS A 185 16.34 3.01 8.64
CA LYS A 185 15.92 3.54 9.94
C LYS A 185 14.41 3.74 10.00
N VAL A 186 13.80 4.30 8.95
CA VAL A 186 12.32 4.42 8.87
C VAL A 186 11.66 3.05 8.94
N LEU A 187 12.11 2.06 8.17
CA LEU A 187 11.55 0.70 8.18
C LEU A 187 11.66 0.04 9.57
N LYS A 188 12.76 0.28 10.30
CA LYS A 188 12.92 -0.19 11.68
C LYS A 188 11.95 0.49 12.64
N GLU A 189 11.77 1.80 12.52
CA GLU A 189 10.80 2.54 13.34
C GLU A 189 9.37 2.09 13.05
N VAL A 190 9.00 1.90 11.77
CA VAL A 190 7.72 1.33 11.35
C VAL A 190 7.50 -0.05 11.96
N HIS A 191 8.48 -0.96 11.80
CA HIS A 191 8.41 -2.29 12.40
C HIS A 191 8.29 -2.21 13.93
N ARG A 192 8.93 -1.24 14.59
CA ARG A 192 8.83 -1.06 16.04
C ARG A 192 7.44 -0.60 16.48
N VAL A 193 6.82 0.36 15.79
CA VAL A 193 5.52 0.93 16.23
C VAL A 193 4.30 0.08 15.84
N LEU A 194 4.47 -0.85 14.89
CA LEU A 194 3.43 -1.81 14.54
C LEU A 194 3.17 -2.81 15.67
N LYS A 195 1.89 -3.14 15.89
CA LYS A 195 1.48 -4.32 16.68
C LYS A 195 1.92 -5.60 16.00
N ARG A 196 2.01 -6.70 16.77
CA ARG A 196 2.08 -8.06 16.20
C ARG A 196 0.87 -8.33 15.32
N GLY A 197 1.11 -8.80 14.09
CA GLY A 197 0.08 -8.96 13.05
C GLY A 197 -0.28 -7.66 12.32
N GLY A 198 0.32 -6.53 12.70
CA GLY A 198 0.14 -5.25 12.03
C GLY A 198 0.82 -5.20 10.67
N GLU A 199 0.49 -4.17 9.89
CA GLU A 199 0.93 -4.02 8.51
C GLU A 199 1.42 -2.61 8.22
N PHE A 200 2.54 -2.51 7.50
CA PHE A 200 2.89 -1.29 6.78
C PHE A 200 2.45 -1.40 5.32
N TYR A 201 1.57 -0.49 4.89
CA TYR A 201 0.99 -0.44 3.56
C TYR A 201 1.36 0.88 2.89
N SER A 202 2.24 0.86 1.90
CA SER A 202 2.82 2.08 1.34
C SER A 202 2.69 2.13 -0.17
N SER A 203 2.53 3.35 -0.72
CA SER A 203 2.69 3.61 -2.15
C SER A 203 3.89 4.53 -2.34
N GLU A 204 4.90 4.04 -3.06
CA GLU A 204 6.20 4.72 -3.20
C GLU A 204 6.69 4.69 -4.65
N LEU A 205 7.59 5.61 -5.00
CA LEU A 205 8.31 5.58 -6.27
C LEU A 205 9.57 4.73 -6.14
N PHE A 206 9.81 3.88 -7.15
CA PHE A 206 11.03 3.09 -7.29
C PHE A 206 11.58 3.20 -8.71
N SER A 207 12.91 3.08 -8.83
CA SER A 207 13.60 3.01 -10.11
C SER A 207 13.87 1.55 -10.51
N ASP A 208 13.84 1.25 -11.81
CA ASP A 208 14.10 -0.11 -12.35
C ASP A 208 15.54 -0.59 -12.12
N ARG A 209 16.43 0.36 -11.82
CA ARG A 209 17.85 0.15 -11.54
C ARG A 209 18.37 1.19 -10.55
N ARG A 210 19.57 0.98 -10.02
CA ARG A 210 20.27 1.98 -9.20
C ARG A 210 20.53 3.23 -10.02
N LEU A 211 20.19 4.40 -9.46
CA LEU A 211 20.51 5.67 -10.10
C LEU A 211 22.04 5.84 -10.17
N PRO A 212 22.59 6.22 -11.33
CA PRO A 212 24.00 6.57 -11.43
C PRO A 212 24.28 7.91 -10.74
N GLU A 213 25.52 8.12 -10.31
CA GLU A 213 25.95 9.31 -9.53
C GLU A 213 25.56 10.63 -10.19
N ASN A 214 25.66 10.70 -11.53
CA ASN A 214 25.32 11.90 -12.28
C ASN A 214 23.82 12.26 -12.23
N LEU A 215 22.94 11.30 -11.92
CA LEU A 215 21.51 11.55 -11.69
C LEU A 215 21.23 11.92 -10.24
N ILE A 216 21.92 11.30 -9.29
CA ILE A 216 21.82 11.66 -7.86
C ILE A 216 22.26 13.12 -7.67
N GLU A 217 23.35 13.53 -8.31
CA GLU A 217 23.87 14.89 -8.22
C GLU A 217 23.18 15.90 -9.15
N ASN A 218 22.19 15.46 -9.95
CA ASN A 218 21.51 16.34 -10.89
C ASN A 218 20.52 17.28 -10.17
N GLU A 219 20.72 18.60 -10.33
CA GLU A 219 19.89 19.62 -9.69
C GLU A 219 18.40 19.54 -10.06
N THR A 220 18.05 19.11 -11.29
CA THR A 220 16.66 18.90 -11.69
C THR A 220 16.03 17.73 -10.93
N LEU A 221 16.78 16.64 -10.71
CA LEU A 221 16.29 15.49 -9.92
C LEU A 221 16.18 15.83 -8.44
N LYS A 222 17.14 16.54 -7.87
CA LYS A 222 17.08 17.05 -6.48
C LYS A 222 15.87 17.94 -6.27
N ARG A 223 15.61 18.87 -7.19
CA ARG A 223 14.43 19.76 -7.13
C ARG A 223 13.10 19.01 -7.24
N SER A 224 13.06 17.91 -7.99
CA SER A 224 11.86 17.07 -8.16
C SER A 224 11.74 15.97 -7.09
N GLY A 225 12.74 15.82 -6.22
CA GLY A 225 12.79 14.81 -5.15
C GLY A 225 12.88 13.38 -5.68
N LEU A 226 13.52 13.19 -6.84
CA LEU A 226 13.71 11.89 -7.48
C LEU A 226 15.12 11.31 -7.28
N ASP A 227 16.08 12.15 -6.90
CA ASP A 227 17.50 11.82 -6.65
C ASP A 227 17.68 10.73 -5.58
N LYS A 228 16.77 10.65 -4.61
CA LYS A 228 16.78 9.68 -3.51
C LYS A 228 15.93 8.43 -3.77
N THR A 229 15.42 8.26 -5.00
CA THR A 229 14.59 7.10 -5.37
C THR A 229 15.43 5.82 -5.32
N LEU A 230 14.92 4.78 -4.66
CA LEU A 230 15.62 3.50 -4.57
C LEU A 230 15.27 2.57 -5.73
N TYR A 231 16.25 1.73 -6.08
CA TYR A 231 15.98 0.49 -6.78
C TYR A 231 15.09 -0.42 -5.91
N LEU A 232 13.99 -0.93 -6.48
CA LEU A 232 13.04 -1.80 -5.76
C LEU A 232 13.73 -2.98 -5.05
N GLY A 233 14.69 -3.63 -5.71
CA GLY A 233 15.41 -4.76 -5.11
C GLY A 233 16.27 -4.36 -3.91
N ASP A 234 16.82 -3.16 -3.87
CA ASP A 234 17.54 -2.66 -2.69
C ASP A 234 16.57 -2.38 -1.53
N PHE A 235 15.39 -1.85 -1.83
CA PHE A 235 14.34 -1.66 -0.83
C PHE A 235 13.89 -2.99 -0.20
N MET A 236 13.65 -4.02 -1.02
CA MET A 236 13.24 -5.34 -0.51
C MET A 236 14.27 -5.93 0.46
N ARG A 237 15.56 -5.84 0.13
CA ARG A 237 16.66 -6.24 1.03
C ARG A 237 16.74 -5.37 2.30
N MET A 238 16.41 -4.08 2.21
CA MET A 238 16.35 -3.22 3.39
C MET A 238 15.17 -3.60 4.31
N ALA A 239 14.02 -3.95 3.74
CA ALA A 239 12.87 -4.45 4.50
C ALA A 239 13.22 -5.72 5.29
N GLU A 240 13.87 -6.69 4.64
CA GLU A 240 14.39 -7.90 5.29
C GLU A 240 15.31 -7.55 6.48
N ARG A 241 16.27 -6.65 6.27
CA ARG A 241 17.19 -6.17 7.32
C ARG A 241 16.50 -5.39 8.44
N ALA A 242 15.30 -4.87 8.20
CA ALA A 242 14.48 -4.21 9.22
C ALA A 242 13.62 -5.21 10.04
N GLY A 243 13.67 -6.50 9.71
CA GLY A 243 12.90 -7.56 10.37
C GLY A 243 11.61 -7.95 9.63
N ILE A 244 11.38 -7.40 8.44
CA ILE A 244 10.21 -7.69 7.61
C ILE A 244 10.56 -8.86 6.69
N ARG A 245 10.04 -10.05 7.00
CA ARG A 245 10.47 -11.30 6.33
C ARG A 245 9.82 -11.60 5.00
N ASP A 246 8.68 -10.99 4.72
CA ASP A 246 7.90 -11.27 3.51
C ASP A 246 7.27 -9.98 2.96
N PRO A 247 8.07 -9.07 2.37
CA PRO A 247 7.55 -7.88 1.72
C PRO A 247 6.82 -8.25 0.42
N ARG A 248 5.55 -7.85 0.30
CA ARG A 248 4.67 -8.19 -0.83
C ARG A 248 4.39 -6.97 -1.70
N ILE A 249 4.41 -7.16 -3.02
CA ILE A 249 3.94 -6.15 -3.98
C ILE A 249 2.44 -6.35 -4.20
N VAL A 250 1.64 -5.31 -3.98
CA VAL A 250 0.20 -5.33 -4.32
C VAL A 250 0.02 -5.05 -5.79
N ASP A 251 0.55 -3.92 -6.21
CA ASP A 251 0.37 -3.41 -7.55
C ASP A 251 1.53 -2.51 -7.90
N ALA A 252 1.74 -2.34 -9.20
CA ALA A 252 2.77 -1.49 -9.71
C ALA A 252 2.37 -0.94 -11.08
N CYS A 253 2.79 0.28 -11.35
CA CYS A 253 2.43 1.02 -12.54
C CYS A 253 3.61 1.90 -12.94
N PRO A 254 3.96 2.00 -14.24
CA PRO A 254 5.01 2.90 -14.67
C PRO A 254 4.64 4.34 -14.31
N ALA A 255 5.64 5.13 -13.95
CA ALA A 255 5.51 6.54 -13.62
C ALA A 255 6.16 7.39 -14.71
N GLU A 256 5.41 8.35 -15.26
CA GLU A 256 5.96 9.39 -16.14
C GLU A 256 5.92 10.76 -15.47
N PHE A 257 6.78 11.66 -15.93
CA PHE A 257 6.92 13.01 -15.39
C PHE A 257 6.57 14.04 -16.46
N ASP A 258 5.81 15.07 -16.06
CA ASP A 258 5.40 16.13 -16.98
C ASP A 258 6.53 17.13 -17.29
N ASP A 259 7.52 17.25 -16.40
CA ASP A 259 8.64 18.16 -16.57
C ASP A 259 9.60 17.65 -17.66
N PRO A 260 9.75 18.35 -18.80
CA PRO A 260 10.64 17.94 -19.87
C PRO A 260 12.12 17.92 -19.44
N GLU A 261 12.53 18.76 -18.48
CA GLU A 261 13.88 18.75 -17.95
C GLU A 261 14.15 17.46 -17.17
N VAL A 262 13.18 17.01 -16.35
CA VAL A 262 13.24 15.73 -15.64
C VAL A 262 13.32 14.59 -16.65
N THR A 263 12.38 14.51 -17.59
CA THR A 263 12.33 13.41 -18.57
C THR A 263 13.62 13.33 -19.41
N LYS A 264 14.20 14.47 -19.77
CA LYS A 264 15.50 14.51 -20.47
C LYS A 264 16.65 14.04 -19.58
N ALA A 265 16.66 14.41 -18.31
CA ALA A 265 17.70 14.00 -17.36
C ALA A 265 17.65 12.49 -17.08
N LEU A 266 16.46 11.89 -16.92
CA LEU A 266 16.30 10.47 -16.58
C LEU A 266 16.86 9.50 -17.62
N GLY A 267 16.92 9.89 -18.90
CA GLY A 267 17.42 9.04 -19.98
C GLY A 267 16.61 7.74 -20.09
N GLU A 268 17.28 6.60 -19.90
CA GLU A 268 16.66 5.26 -19.98
C GLU A 268 16.23 4.68 -18.62
N VAL A 269 16.37 5.43 -17.53
CA VAL A 269 15.96 4.95 -16.20
C VAL A 269 14.44 4.97 -16.11
N GLY A 270 13.85 3.80 -15.85
CA GLY A 270 12.41 3.66 -15.64
C GLY A 270 12.02 3.91 -14.19
N PHE A 271 10.89 4.57 -13.98
CA PHE A 271 10.30 4.80 -12.65
C PHE A 271 8.93 4.13 -12.58
N TYR A 272 8.59 3.66 -11.38
CA TYR A 272 7.36 2.94 -11.11
C TYR A 272 6.79 3.41 -9.79
N ALA A 273 5.49 3.67 -9.75
CA ALA A 273 4.77 3.71 -8.49
C ALA A 273 4.48 2.26 -8.10
N VAL A 274 4.82 1.87 -6.87
CA VAL A 274 4.64 0.51 -6.37
C VAL A 274 3.92 0.58 -5.02
N THR A 275 2.83 -0.16 -4.92
CA THR A 275 2.12 -0.37 -3.66
C THR A 275 2.62 -1.65 -3.00
N LEU A 276 3.01 -1.55 -1.74
CA LEU A 276 3.66 -2.61 -0.98
C LEU A 276 2.91 -2.92 0.31
N ARG A 277 3.05 -4.16 0.78
CA ARG A 277 2.53 -4.66 2.06
C ARG A 277 3.64 -5.34 2.83
N LEU A 278 3.84 -4.93 4.06
CA LEU A 278 4.93 -5.39 4.89
C LEU A 278 4.34 -5.77 6.26
N PHE A 279 4.18 -7.06 6.51
CA PHE A 279 3.54 -7.56 7.73
C PHE A 279 4.55 -7.77 8.87
N LYS A 280 4.16 -7.39 10.10
CA LYS A 280 4.88 -7.73 11.32
C LYS A 280 4.35 -9.03 11.91
N ILE A 281 4.74 -10.16 11.35
CA ILE A 281 4.39 -11.50 11.84
C ILE A 281 5.67 -12.27 12.15
N ALA A 282 5.76 -12.79 13.38
CA ALA A 282 7.00 -13.34 13.92
C ALA A 282 7.34 -14.74 13.36
N GLU A 283 6.35 -15.38 12.73
CA GLU A 283 6.38 -16.76 12.28
C GLU A 283 6.56 -16.86 10.76
N LEU A 284 6.65 -15.73 10.05
CA LEU A 284 6.95 -15.74 8.62
C LEU A 284 8.36 -16.27 8.37
N GLU A 285 8.51 -16.96 7.25
CA GLU A 285 9.75 -17.57 6.79
C GLU A 285 10.33 -16.77 5.63
N GLU A 286 11.64 -16.92 5.40
CA GLU A 286 12.27 -16.41 4.19
C GLU A 286 11.87 -17.32 3.02
N GLY A 287 11.17 -16.77 2.04
CA GLY A 287 10.68 -17.53 0.88
C GLY A 287 9.27 -18.11 1.05
N GLU A 288 8.77 -18.74 -0.02
CA GLU A 288 7.43 -19.31 -0.10
C GLU A 288 7.52 -20.84 0.09
N GLU A 289 7.14 -21.33 1.26
CA GLU A 289 7.17 -22.76 1.60
C GLU A 289 5.76 -23.39 1.55
N ASP A 290 5.68 -24.66 1.16
CA ASP A 290 4.42 -25.39 1.02
C ASP A 290 4.15 -26.28 2.22
N TYR A 291 2.99 -26.08 2.85
CA TYR A 291 2.51 -26.92 3.95
C TYR A 291 1.17 -27.61 3.63
N GLY A 292 0.81 -27.73 2.35
CA GLY A 292 -0.44 -28.36 1.92
C GLY A 292 -1.70 -27.52 2.18
N GLN A 293 -1.53 -26.24 2.52
CA GLN A 293 -2.62 -25.35 2.92
C GLN A 293 -3.39 -24.74 1.73
N ALA A 294 -4.63 -24.36 1.99
CA ALA A 294 -5.49 -23.63 1.05
C ALA A 294 -6.37 -22.61 1.80
N ALA A 295 -6.85 -21.59 1.10
CA ALA A 295 -7.83 -20.64 1.61
C ALA A 295 -9.10 -20.65 0.75
N ILE A 296 -10.24 -20.35 1.37
CA ILE A 296 -11.47 -19.93 0.72
C ILE A 296 -11.80 -18.53 1.23
N TYR A 297 -12.00 -17.59 0.31
CA TYR A 297 -12.47 -16.25 0.66
C TYR A 297 -13.99 -16.25 0.81
N GLU A 298 -14.50 -15.71 1.92
CA GLU A 298 -15.93 -15.75 2.26
C GLU A 298 -16.73 -14.60 1.63
N GLY A 299 -16.08 -13.60 1.05
CA GLY A 299 -16.77 -12.45 0.47
C GLY A 299 -17.32 -11.47 1.50
N THR A 300 -16.76 -11.44 2.70
CA THR A 300 -17.25 -10.64 3.84
C THR A 300 -16.41 -9.39 4.13
N LEU A 301 -15.32 -9.14 3.39
CA LEU A 301 -14.61 -7.87 3.48
C LEU A 301 -15.48 -6.76 2.87
N GLU A 302 -15.67 -5.69 3.62
CA GLU A 302 -16.45 -4.53 3.18
C GLU A 302 -15.87 -3.90 1.91
N GLY A 303 -16.69 -3.73 0.87
CA GLY A 303 -16.27 -3.25 -0.45
C GLY A 303 -15.64 -4.32 -1.36
N PHE A 304 -15.48 -5.56 -0.88
CA PHE A 304 -14.85 -6.66 -1.60
C PHE A 304 -15.72 -7.94 -1.65
N PRO A 305 -17.03 -7.89 -1.95
CA PRO A 305 -17.89 -9.06 -1.86
C PRO A 305 -17.50 -10.19 -2.83
N GLU A 306 -16.93 -9.87 -4.00
CA GLU A 306 -16.67 -10.85 -5.06
C GLU A 306 -15.25 -11.41 -5.05
N CYS A 307 -14.25 -10.56 -4.79
CA CYS A 307 -12.85 -10.95 -4.77
C CYS A 307 -12.01 -10.00 -3.93
N PHE A 308 -10.90 -10.52 -3.40
CA PHE A 308 -9.90 -9.80 -2.65
C PHE A 308 -8.51 -10.08 -3.22
N LYS A 309 -7.72 -9.03 -3.45
CA LYS A 309 -6.33 -9.11 -3.91
C LYS A 309 -5.43 -8.83 -2.71
N LEU A 310 -4.84 -9.87 -2.13
CA LEU A 310 -3.89 -9.72 -1.04
C LEU A 310 -2.62 -9.06 -1.58
N ASP A 311 -2.09 -9.63 -2.65
CA ASP A 311 -0.91 -9.17 -3.37
C ASP A 311 -1.07 -9.52 -4.86
N TRP A 312 -0.03 -9.28 -5.64
CA TRP A 312 -0.08 -9.52 -7.08
C TRP A 312 -0.31 -10.97 -7.52
N ARG A 313 0.17 -11.94 -6.74
CA ARG A 313 -0.01 -13.38 -7.02
C ARG A 313 -1.28 -13.91 -6.38
N ASN A 314 -1.72 -13.30 -5.28
CA ASN A 314 -2.76 -13.83 -4.43
C ASN A 314 -4.07 -13.05 -4.59
N VAL A 315 -4.84 -13.46 -5.61
CA VAL A 315 -6.23 -13.05 -5.82
C VAL A 315 -7.17 -14.17 -5.39
N PHE A 316 -8.06 -13.88 -4.45
CA PHE A 316 -9.05 -14.81 -3.94
C PHE A 316 -10.44 -14.42 -4.40
N TYR A 317 -11.13 -15.34 -5.06
CA TYR A 317 -12.53 -15.19 -5.46
C TYR A 317 -13.43 -15.82 -4.42
N LYS A 318 -14.58 -15.21 -4.16
CA LYS A 318 -15.54 -15.70 -3.17
C LYS A 318 -15.90 -17.16 -3.43
N GLY A 319 -15.80 -18.00 -2.40
CA GLY A 319 -16.16 -19.42 -2.46
C GLY A 319 -15.22 -20.30 -3.28
N VAL A 320 -14.15 -19.74 -3.85
CA VAL A 320 -13.17 -20.51 -4.63
C VAL A 320 -12.02 -20.93 -3.70
N LYS A 321 -11.82 -22.25 -3.58
CA LYS A 321 -10.67 -22.82 -2.89
C LYS A 321 -9.40 -22.55 -3.69
N ARG A 322 -8.38 -21.99 -3.04
CA ARG A 322 -7.07 -21.68 -3.65
C ARG A 322 -5.95 -22.23 -2.79
N ARG A 323 -4.96 -22.88 -3.40
CA ARG A 323 -3.71 -23.28 -2.74
C ARG A 323 -2.88 -22.04 -2.40
N ILE A 324 -2.27 -22.06 -1.22
CA ILE A 324 -1.45 -20.97 -0.70
C ILE A 324 -0.16 -21.52 -0.08
N ASP A 325 0.87 -20.68 -0.02
CA ASP A 325 2.07 -20.94 0.76
C ASP A 325 1.83 -20.70 2.27
N GLY A 326 2.78 -21.16 3.09
CA GLY A 326 2.72 -21.04 4.54
C GLY A 326 2.71 -19.60 5.05
N ASN A 327 3.43 -18.68 4.42
CA ASN A 327 3.42 -17.27 4.82
C ASN A 327 2.05 -16.64 4.54
N THR A 328 1.48 -16.88 3.35
CA THR A 328 0.12 -16.43 3.04
C THR A 328 -0.91 -17.00 4.04
N ALA A 329 -0.78 -18.27 4.43
CA ALA A 329 -1.67 -18.85 5.45
C ALA A 329 -1.56 -18.13 6.81
N LYS A 330 -0.34 -17.81 7.25
CA LYS A 330 -0.09 -17.04 8.49
C LYS A 330 -0.65 -15.62 8.40
N ILE A 331 -0.48 -14.95 7.26
CA ILE A 331 -1.04 -13.60 7.01
C ILE A 331 -2.57 -13.64 7.08
N LEU A 332 -3.21 -14.59 6.40
CA LEU A 332 -4.67 -14.72 6.40
C LEU A 332 -5.23 -15.17 7.76
N SER A 333 -4.40 -15.76 8.62
CA SER A 333 -4.74 -16.07 10.02
C SER A 333 -4.68 -14.85 10.95
N ALA A 334 -4.13 -13.72 10.50
CA ALA A 334 -4.04 -12.52 11.32
C ALA A 334 -5.43 -11.91 11.59
N PRO A 335 -5.65 -11.22 12.74
CA PRO A 335 -6.97 -10.76 13.16
C PRO A 335 -7.73 -9.90 12.13
N ARG A 336 -7.03 -9.16 11.25
CA ARG A 336 -7.65 -8.34 10.19
C ARG A 336 -8.26 -9.15 9.05
N TYR A 337 -7.82 -10.39 8.84
CA TYR A 337 -8.24 -11.25 7.72
C TYR A 337 -8.93 -12.54 8.16
N SER A 338 -8.65 -13.05 9.35
CA SER A 338 -9.10 -14.38 9.78
C SER A 338 -10.62 -14.57 9.74
N ALA A 339 -11.40 -13.51 9.98
CA ALA A 339 -12.87 -13.57 9.91
C ALA A 339 -13.42 -13.66 8.46
N HIS A 340 -12.58 -13.48 7.46
CA HIS A 340 -12.95 -13.38 6.05
C HIS A 340 -12.47 -14.58 5.22
N PHE A 341 -11.72 -15.49 5.83
CA PHE A 341 -11.12 -16.64 5.16
C PHE A 341 -11.35 -17.92 5.94
N THR A 342 -11.76 -18.97 5.24
CA THR A 342 -11.66 -20.35 5.75
C THR A 342 -10.32 -20.93 5.32
N LEU A 343 -9.45 -21.26 6.28
CA LEU A 343 -8.18 -21.94 6.03
C LEU A 343 -8.36 -23.46 6.12
N ILE A 344 -7.75 -24.17 5.18
CA ILE A 344 -7.78 -25.62 5.05
C ILE A 344 -6.35 -26.14 5.17
N GLY A 345 -6.16 -27.17 6.00
CA GLY A 345 -4.84 -27.72 6.33
C GLY A 345 -4.28 -27.10 7.61
N ASP A 346 -3.64 -27.92 8.43
CA ASP A 346 -3.10 -27.54 9.74
C ASP A 346 -1.68 -26.96 9.68
N GLY A 347 -1.03 -27.05 8.52
CA GLY A 347 0.35 -26.58 8.32
C GLY A 347 1.41 -27.49 8.96
N ALA A 348 1.06 -28.71 9.39
CA ALA A 348 1.97 -29.55 10.18
C ALA A 348 3.02 -30.30 9.32
N THR A 349 2.76 -30.48 8.03
CA THR A 349 3.65 -31.23 7.12
C THR A 349 4.26 -30.30 6.08
N HIS A 350 5.58 -30.18 6.07
CA HIS A 350 6.33 -29.45 5.04
C HIS A 350 6.47 -30.29 3.77
N LEU A 351 6.11 -29.73 2.62
CA LEU A 351 6.13 -30.36 1.31
C LEU A 351 7.25 -29.83 0.39
N GLY A 352 8.13 -28.97 0.94
CA GLY A 352 9.16 -28.24 0.20
C GLY A 352 8.69 -26.88 -0.33
N PRO A 353 9.43 -26.28 -1.27
CA PRO A 353 9.10 -24.95 -1.79
C PRO A 353 7.75 -24.91 -2.49
N PHE A 354 6.98 -23.84 -2.25
CA PHE A 354 5.69 -23.62 -2.89
C PHE A 354 5.85 -23.33 -4.39
N LYS A 355 5.23 -24.16 -5.23
CA LYS A 355 5.36 -24.09 -6.70
C LYS A 355 4.33 -23.17 -7.36
N GLY A 356 3.66 -22.36 -6.56
CA GLY A 356 2.61 -21.46 -7.00
C GLY A 356 1.20 -22.07 -6.89
N PRO A 357 0.17 -21.23 -7.09
CA PRO A 357 -1.23 -21.57 -6.80
C PRO A 357 -1.89 -22.44 -7.88
N SER A 358 -1.16 -23.32 -8.57
CA SER A 358 -1.65 -24.08 -9.73
C SER A 358 -3.02 -24.75 -9.47
N ALA A 359 -3.90 -24.58 -10.45
CA ALA A 359 -5.34 -24.86 -10.44
C ALA A 359 -5.76 -26.26 -9.97
#